data_AF-A0A0V8QAY3-F1
#
_entry.id   AF-A0A0V8QAY3-F1
#
_cell.length_a   1.000
_cell.length_b   1.000
_cell.length_c   1.000
_cell.angle_alpha   90.00
_cell.angle_beta   90.00
_cell.angle_gamma   90.00
#
_symmetry.space_group_name_H-M   'P 1'
#
loop_
_entity.id
_entity.type
_entity.pdbx_description
1 polymer ?
#
loop_
_entity_poly.entity_id
_entity_poly.type
_entity_poly.pdbx_seq_one_letter_code
_entity_poly.pdbx_strand_id
1 'polypeptide(L)'
;MHGFEKMVEMIVTIVLLFLVPIQYAGAKADILNRSYVMTETAYLVDSVRTTGKLTRQMYEEYEKKLGITRQVYEIELVHYKKLLNETKEGYQTYFQGVYTADIKEQLFLETGSYELLAGDFFRVQVNRVSSSLAERFSLFFGLQDGRTDLSVEAVYGGRVHNEAR
;
A
#
# COMPACT_ATOMS: atom_id res chain seq x y z
N MET A 1 -35.35 -14.64 41.52
CA MET A 1 -33.99 -14.43 40.97
C MET A 1 -33.91 -13.26 39.97
N HIS A 2 -34.78 -12.24 40.07
CA HIS A 2 -34.81 -11.11 39.11
C HIS A 2 -33.68 -10.08 39.29
N GLY A 3 -33.14 -9.90 40.51
CA GLY A 3 -32.11 -8.89 40.76
C GLY A 3 -30.75 -9.22 40.13
N PHE A 4 -30.39 -10.50 40.06
CA PHE A 4 -29.13 -10.96 39.46
C PHE A 4 -29.16 -10.79 37.93
N GLU A 5 -30.25 -11.18 37.27
CA GLU A 5 -30.43 -11.00 35.83
C GLU A 5 -30.34 -9.52 35.44
N LYS A 6 -31.02 -8.62 36.18
CA LYS A 6 -30.97 -7.18 35.94
C LYS A 6 -29.57 -6.59 36.12
N MET A 7 -28.80 -7.10 37.07
CA MET A 7 -27.40 -6.69 37.27
C MET A 7 -26.53 -7.11 36.07
N VAL A 8 -26.68 -8.34 35.59
CA VAL A 8 -25.95 -8.84 34.41
C VAL A 8 -26.35 -8.03 33.16
N GLU A 9 -27.65 -7.81 32.93
CA GLU A 9 -28.16 -7.00 31.81
C GLU A 9 -27.55 -5.58 31.81
N MET A 10 -27.49 -4.94 32.99
CA MET A 10 -26.91 -3.61 33.13
C MET A 10 -25.41 -3.62 32.79
N ILE A 11 -24.65 -4.59 33.30
CA ILE A 11 -23.21 -4.71 33.03
C ILE A 11 -22.97 -4.93 31.52
N VAL A 12 -23.71 -5.85 30.91
CA VAL A 12 -23.60 -6.13 29.47
C VAL A 12 -23.94 -4.89 28.64
N THR A 13 -24.99 -4.15 29.02
CA THR A 13 -25.39 -2.91 28.33
C THR A 13 -24.29 -1.85 28.41
N ILE A 14 -23.69 -1.66 29.59
CA ILE A 14 -22.58 -0.72 29.76
C ILE A 14 -21.40 -1.12 28.88
N VAL A 15 -21.03 -2.41 28.84
CA VAL A 15 -19.96 -2.91 27.97
C VAL A 15 -20.27 -2.64 26.49
N LEU A 16 -21.49 -2.91 26.04
CA LEU A 16 -21.91 -2.66 24.66
C LEU A 16 -21.81 -1.18 24.26
N LEU A 17 -22.12 -0.26 25.18
CA LEU A 17 -21.99 1.18 24.94
C LEU A 17 -20.53 1.60 24.66
N PHE A 18 -19.54 0.84 25.13
CA PHE A 18 -18.12 1.10 24.82
C PHE A 18 -17.62 0.31 23.60
N LEU A 19 -18.12 -0.89 23.35
CA LEU A 19 -17.65 -1.72 22.23
C LEU A 19 -17.97 -1.08 20.87
N VAL A 20 -19.18 -0.57 20.68
CA VAL A 20 -19.60 0.07 19.43
C VAL A 20 -18.73 1.28 19.05
N PRO A 21 -18.50 2.28 19.93
CA PRO A 21 -17.63 3.41 19.57
C PRO A 21 -16.18 3.01 19.35
N ILE A 22 -15.66 2.00 20.07
CA ILE A 22 -14.30 1.48 19.83
C ILE A 22 -14.19 0.86 18.44
N GLN A 23 -15.15 0.01 18.06
CA GLN A 23 -15.20 -0.59 16.72
C GLN A 23 -15.27 0.50 15.63
N TYR A 24 -16.14 1.48 15.81
CA TYR A 24 -16.31 2.59 14.86
C TYR A 24 -15.05 3.45 14.73
N ALA A 25 -14.38 3.75 15.85
CA ALA A 25 -13.12 4.47 15.84
C ALA A 25 -12.01 3.67 15.12
N GLY A 26 -11.95 2.35 15.33
CA GLY A 26 -11.04 1.46 14.61
C GLY A 26 -11.27 1.49 13.10
N ALA A 27 -12.51 1.35 12.66
CA ALA A 27 -12.86 1.41 11.24
C ALA A 27 -12.53 2.77 10.60
N LYS A 28 -12.76 3.87 11.34
CA LYS A 28 -12.35 5.21 10.89
C LYS A 28 -10.83 5.35 10.76
N ALA A 29 -10.07 4.84 11.72
CA ALA A 29 -8.61 4.87 11.67
C ALA A 29 -8.09 4.12 10.44
N ASP A 30 -8.69 2.97 10.10
CA ASP A 30 -8.34 2.22 8.89
C ASP A 30 -8.60 3.01 7.60
N ILE A 31 -9.75 3.69 7.48
CA ILE A 31 -10.06 4.53 6.31
C ILE A 31 -9.04 5.67 6.17
N LEU A 32 -8.68 6.32 7.27
CA LEU A 32 -7.71 7.41 7.26
C LEU A 32 -6.31 6.92 6.88
N ASN A 33 -5.88 5.79 7.44
CA ASN A 33 -4.60 5.16 7.10
C ASN A 33 -4.57 4.82 5.61
N ARG A 34 -5.61 4.17 5.07
CA ARG A 34 -5.69 3.84 3.65
C ARG A 34 -5.59 5.06 2.75
N SER A 35 -6.32 6.12 3.07
CA SER A 35 -6.28 7.37 2.31
C SER A 35 -4.91 8.04 2.36
N TYR A 36 -4.22 7.97 3.50
CA TYR A 36 -2.88 8.49 3.67
C TYR A 36 -1.86 7.67 2.87
N VAL A 37 -1.89 6.34 2.97
CA VAL A 37 -1.03 5.44 2.17
C VAL A 37 -1.24 5.68 0.68
N MET A 38 -2.49 5.80 0.21
CA MET A 38 -2.80 6.09 -1.18
C MET A 38 -2.19 7.42 -1.65
N THR A 39 -2.33 8.46 -0.83
CA THR A 39 -1.79 9.80 -1.13
C THR A 39 -0.26 9.77 -1.22
N GLU A 40 0.43 9.18 -0.25
CA GLU A 40 1.90 9.10 -0.27
C GLU A 40 2.42 8.20 -1.41
N THR A 41 1.67 7.14 -1.76
CA THR A 41 1.99 6.29 -2.91
C THR A 41 1.87 7.06 -4.22
N ALA A 42 0.82 7.88 -4.36
CA ALA A 42 0.65 8.76 -5.51
C ALA A 42 1.79 9.77 -5.60
N TYR A 43 2.16 10.42 -4.50
CA TYR A 43 3.29 11.37 -4.48
C TYR A 43 4.61 10.72 -4.90
N LEU A 44 4.92 9.51 -4.41
CA LEU A 44 6.11 8.79 -4.83
C LEU A 44 6.08 8.51 -6.33
N VAL A 45 5.01 7.88 -6.82
CA VAL A 45 4.87 7.50 -8.23
C VAL A 45 4.94 8.72 -9.13
N ASP A 46 4.23 9.80 -8.81
CA ASP A 46 4.24 11.00 -9.63
C ASP A 46 5.61 11.67 -9.62
N SER A 47 6.32 11.68 -8.48
CA SER A 47 7.70 12.14 -8.42
C SER A 47 8.62 11.32 -9.32
N VAL A 48 8.52 9.98 -9.28
CA VAL A 48 9.30 9.08 -10.14
C VAL A 48 8.95 9.28 -11.62
N ARG A 49 7.67 9.46 -11.96
CA ARG A 49 7.21 9.68 -13.34
C ARG A 49 7.66 11.02 -13.93
N THR A 50 7.72 12.07 -13.11
CA THR A 50 8.16 13.39 -13.51
C THR A 50 9.68 13.46 -13.63
N THR A 51 10.40 12.93 -12.64
CA THR A 51 11.88 12.96 -12.61
C THR A 51 12.55 11.89 -13.47
N GLY A 52 11.83 10.82 -13.83
CA GLY A 52 12.39 9.67 -14.55
C GLY A 52 13.36 8.82 -13.71
N LYS A 53 13.38 8.97 -12.39
CA LYS A 53 14.25 8.18 -11.51
C LYS A 53 13.64 7.96 -10.14
N LEU A 54 13.93 6.80 -9.55
CA LEU A 54 13.66 6.47 -8.16
C LEU A 54 14.99 6.47 -7.41
N THR A 55 15.18 7.42 -6.49
CA THR A 55 16.39 7.45 -5.66
C THR A 55 16.18 6.73 -4.33
N ARG A 56 17.27 6.27 -3.71
CA ARG A 56 17.19 5.62 -2.39
C ARG A 56 16.49 6.50 -1.37
N GLN A 57 16.85 7.79 -1.33
CA GLN A 57 16.24 8.75 -0.41
C GLN A 57 14.72 8.87 -0.59
N MET A 58 14.22 8.89 -1.83
CA MET A 58 12.78 8.96 -2.09
C MET A 58 12.06 7.71 -1.54
N TYR A 59 12.66 6.54 -1.74
CA TYR A 59 12.09 5.28 -1.25
C TYR A 59 12.13 5.18 0.28
N GLU A 60 13.26 5.52 0.92
CA GLU A 60 13.41 5.53 2.38
C GLU A 60 12.47 6.55 3.05
N GLU A 61 12.32 7.74 2.45
CA GLU A 61 11.36 8.74 2.94
C GLU A 61 9.93 8.22 2.84
N TYR A 62 9.59 7.56 1.73
CA TYR A 62 8.29 6.93 1.55
C TYR A 62 8.04 5.84 2.60
N GLU A 63 8.99 4.93 2.83
CA GLU A 63 8.88 3.90 3.89
C GLU A 63 8.70 4.53 5.28
N LYS A 64 9.47 5.59 5.59
CA LYS A 64 9.34 6.33 6.84
C LYS A 64 7.95 6.94 7.00
N LYS A 65 7.40 7.52 5.94
CA LYS A 65 6.06 8.12 5.94
C LYS A 65 4.98 7.05 6.17
N LEU A 66 5.08 5.89 5.52
CA LEU A 66 4.16 4.78 5.77
C LEU A 66 4.27 4.26 7.21
N GLY A 67 5.47 4.23 7.78
CA GLY A 67 5.72 3.83 9.17
C GLY A 67 4.98 4.68 10.22
N ILE A 68 4.56 5.91 9.90
CA ILE A 68 3.77 6.77 10.80
C ILE A 68 2.42 6.13 11.14
N THR A 69 1.84 5.35 10.22
CA THR A 69 0.54 4.66 10.43
C THR A 69 0.63 3.52 11.45
N ARG A 70 1.84 3.11 11.86
CA ARG A 70 2.13 1.99 12.77
C ARG A 70 1.57 0.64 12.29
N GLN A 71 1.40 0.49 10.99
CA GLN A 71 1.01 -0.76 10.35
C GLN A 71 2.21 -1.33 9.57
N VAL A 72 2.20 -2.64 9.35
CA VAL A 72 3.23 -3.32 8.56
C VAL A 72 2.72 -3.46 7.13
N TYR A 73 3.49 -2.93 6.20
CA TYR A 73 3.17 -2.97 4.77
C TYR A 73 4.23 -3.74 3.98
N GLU A 74 3.76 -4.41 2.94
CA GLU A 74 4.56 -4.93 1.86
C GLU A 74 4.39 -4.01 0.65
N ILE A 75 5.52 -3.52 0.13
CA ILE A 75 5.57 -2.58 -0.99
C ILE A 75 6.06 -3.34 -2.23
N GLU A 76 5.21 -3.40 -3.23
CA GLU A 76 5.49 -4.00 -4.53
C GLU A 76 5.72 -2.91 -5.57
N LEU A 77 6.87 -2.98 -6.25
CA LEU A 77 7.26 -2.08 -7.33
C LEU A 77 7.26 -2.87 -8.64
N VAL A 78 6.65 -2.31 -9.67
CA VAL A 78 6.66 -2.88 -11.02
C VAL A 78 7.01 -1.81 -12.04
N HIS A 79 8.02 -2.07 -12.84
CA HIS A 79 8.42 -1.24 -13.96
C HIS A 79 8.28 -2.02 -15.27
N TYR A 80 7.49 -1.50 -16.21
CA TYR A 80 7.41 -2.02 -17.57
C TYR A 80 8.19 -1.12 -18.51
N LYS A 81 9.36 -1.62 -18.92
CA LYS A 81 10.25 -0.96 -19.86
C LYS A 81 9.74 -1.16 -21.29
N LYS A 82 9.55 -0.07 -22.02
CA LYS A 82 9.18 -0.09 -23.43
C LYS A 82 10.41 -0.38 -24.28
N LEU A 83 10.37 -1.46 -25.04
CA LEU A 83 11.41 -1.86 -25.98
C LEU A 83 10.89 -1.78 -27.41
N LEU A 84 11.72 -1.28 -28.30
CA LEU A 84 11.47 -1.26 -29.74
C LEU A 84 12.30 -2.39 -30.37
N ASN A 85 11.64 -3.31 -31.08
CA ASN A 85 12.32 -4.35 -31.83
C ASN A 85 12.14 -4.13 -33.33
N GLU A 86 13.25 -4.10 -34.06
CA GLU A 86 13.26 -3.98 -35.51
C GLU A 86 13.00 -5.34 -36.13
N THR A 87 11.88 -5.45 -36.86
CA THR A 87 11.48 -6.66 -37.57
C THR A 87 11.47 -6.37 -39.07
N LYS A 88 11.52 -7.41 -39.91
CA LYS A 88 11.48 -7.27 -41.39
C LYS A 88 10.24 -6.53 -41.92
N GLU A 89 9.18 -6.43 -41.12
CA GLU A 89 7.92 -5.76 -41.45
C GLU A 89 7.74 -4.39 -40.77
N GLY A 90 8.75 -3.90 -40.03
CA GLY A 90 8.72 -2.61 -39.33
C GLY A 90 9.08 -2.71 -37.84
N TYR A 91 8.59 -1.75 -37.05
CA TYR A 91 8.87 -1.65 -35.61
C TYR A 91 7.76 -2.32 -34.78
N GLN A 92 8.13 -3.26 -33.93
CA GLN A 92 7.22 -3.84 -32.94
C GLN A 92 7.60 -3.37 -31.54
N THR A 93 6.61 -2.93 -30.76
CA THR A 93 6.81 -2.49 -29.37
C THR A 93 6.48 -3.63 -28.41
N TYR A 94 7.42 -3.94 -27.51
CA TYR A 94 7.23 -4.90 -26.44
C TYR A 94 7.48 -4.24 -25.07
N PHE A 95 6.93 -4.84 -24.02
CA PHE A 95 7.15 -4.38 -22.64
C PHE A 95 7.87 -5.48 -21.86
N GLN A 96 8.97 -5.12 -21.21
CA GLN A 96 9.70 -5.98 -20.29
C GLN A 96 9.36 -5.58 -18.86
N GLY A 97 8.83 -6.51 -18.06
CA GLY A 97 8.55 -6.30 -16.65
C GLY A 97 9.80 -6.49 -15.79
N VAL A 98 10.08 -5.52 -14.92
CA VAL A 98 11.08 -5.55 -13.86
C VAL A 98 10.36 -5.38 -12.54
N TYR A 99 10.69 -6.20 -11.54
CA TYR A 99 9.94 -6.31 -10.30
C TYR A 99 10.73 -5.80 -9.09
N THR A 100 10.07 -5.78 -7.93
CA THR A 100 10.58 -5.22 -6.67
C THR A 100 11.99 -5.67 -6.32
N ALA A 101 12.31 -6.96 -6.47
CA ALA A 101 13.62 -7.50 -6.11
C ALA A 101 14.75 -6.85 -6.91
N ASP A 102 14.62 -6.85 -8.25
CA ASP A 102 15.61 -6.27 -9.17
C ASP A 102 15.72 -4.75 -8.96
N ILE A 103 14.60 -4.06 -8.76
CA ILE A 103 14.57 -2.61 -8.51
C ILE A 103 15.29 -2.29 -7.19
N LYS A 104 15.03 -3.04 -6.12
CA LYS A 104 15.66 -2.84 -4.81
C LYS A 104 17.15 -3.16 -4.84
N GLU A 105 17.57 -4.21 -5.54
CA GLU A 105 18.98 -4.54 -5.72
C GLU A 105 19.74 -3.37 -6.34
N GLN A 106 19.25 -2.83 -7.46
CA GLN A 106 19.88 -1.67 -8.11
C GLN A 106 19.88 -0.41 -7.21
N LEU A 107 18.79 -0.18 -6.48
CA LEU A 107 18.62 0.97 -5.59
C LEU A 107 19.53 0.94 -4.34
N PHE A 108 19.69 -0.24 -3.74
CA PHE A 108 20.38 -0.40 -2.45
C PHE A 108 21.81 -0.92 -2.56
N LEU A 109 22.15 -1.68 -3.60
CA LEU A 109 23.44 -2.35 -3.70
C LEU A 109 24.35 -1.77 -4.78
N GLU A 110 23.81 -1.22 -5.87
CA GLU A 110 24.61 -0.84 -7.04
C GLU A 110 24.80 0.67 -7.19
N THR A 111 23.76 1.38 -7.62
CA THR A 111 23.87 2.73 -8.19
C THR A 111 23.31 3.81 -7.27
N GLY A 112 22.47 3.43 -6.30
CA GLY A 112 21.79 4.37 -5.40
C GLY A 112 20.56 5.03 -6.02
N SER A 113 20.30 4.78 -7.31
CA SER A 113 19.13 5.27 -8.04
C SER A 113 18.75 4.33 -9.19
N TYR A 114 17.46 4.11 -9.35
CA TYR A 114 16.87 3.36 -10.45
C TYR A 114 16.32 4.32 -11.51
N GLU A 115 16.80 4.25 -12.75
CA GLU A 115 16.38 5.14 -13.83
C GLU A 115 15.25 4.53 -14.67
N LEU A 116 14.31 5.39 -15.09
CA LEU A 116 13.17 5.04 -15.94
C LEU A 116 13.18 5.93 -17.18
N LEU A 117 12.86 5.36 -18.34
CA LEU A 117 12.82 6.10 -19.60
C LEU A 117 11.43 6.67 -19.86
N ALA A 118 11.38 7.77 -20.62
CA ALA A 118 10.14 8.36 -21.06
C ALA A 118 9.33 7.34 -21.88
N GLY A 119 8.05 7.16 -21.53
CA GLY A 119 7.17 6.19 -22.16
C GLY A 119 7.14 4.81 -21.50
N ASP A 120 7.98 4.56 -20.49
CA ASP A 120 7.87 3.39 -19.61
C ASP A 120 6.65 3.50 -18.69
N PHE A 121 6.22 2.40 -18.08
CA PHE A 121 5.13 2.39 -17.10
C PHE A 121 5.63 1.96 -15.74
N PHE A 122 5.34 2.75 -14.71
CA PHE A 122 5.71 2.47 -13.33
C PHE A 122 4.46 2.30 -12.47
N ARG A 123 4.44 1.28 -11.61
CA ARG A 123 3.35 0.98 -10.69
C ARG A 123 3.91 0.64 -9.31
N VAL A 124 3.24 1.14 -8.29
CA VAL A 124 3.45 0.78 -6.90
C VAL A 124 2.15 0.24 -6.32
N GLN A 125 2.26 -0.89 -5.62
CA GLN A 125 1.16 -1.50 -4.87
C GLN A 125 1.61 -1.68 -3.41
N VAL A 126 0.73 -1.33 -2.49
CA VAL A 126 0.98 -1.44 -1.05
C VAL A 126 -0.07 -2.33 -0.43
N ASN A 127 0.39 -3.43 0.15
CA ASN A 127 -0.43 -4.41 0.82
C ASN A 127 -0.16 -4.34 2.33
N ARG A 128 -1.20 -4.29 3.15
CA ARG A 128 -1.07 -4.36 4.60
C ARG A 128 -1.00 -5.82 5.05
N VAL A 129 0.04 -6.13 5.82
CA VAL A 129 0.28 -7.47 6.40
C VAL A 129 -0.27 -7.55 7.83
N SER A 130 -0.28 -6.44 8.57
CA SER A 130 -0.74 -6.40 9.96
C SER A 130 -2.27 -6.32 10.08
N SER A 131 -2.87 -7.12 10.97
CA SER A 131 -4.31 -7.05 11.24
C SER A 131 -4.72 -5.81 12.06
N SER A 132 -5.74 -5.10 11.60
CA SER A 132 -6.26 -3.89 12.26
C SER A 132 -7.11 -4.19 13.50
N LEU A 133 -7.41 -3.15 14.29
CA LEU A 133 -8.30 -3.28 15.44
C LEU A 133 -9.73 -3.69 15.02
N ALA A 134 -10.23 -3.17 13.90
CA ALA A 134 -11.56 -3.51 13.39
C ALA A 134 -11.63 -4.96 12.89
N GLU A 135 -10.57 -5.43 12.22
CA GLU A 135 -10.44 -6.83 11.79
C GLU A 135 -10.36 -7.77 13.00
N ARG A 136 -9.51 -7.47 13.99
CA ARG A 136 -9.40 -8.25 15.23
C ARG A 136 -10.72 -8.30 16.00
N PHE A 137 -11.45 -7.20 16.05
CA PHE A 137 -12.79 -7.14 16.63
C PHE A 137 -13.74 -8.05 15.86
N SER A 138 -13.78 -7.95 14.54
CA SER A 138 -14.66 -8.76 13.69
C SER A 138 -14.37 -10.26 13.84
N LEU A 139 -13.09 -10.64 13.93
CA LEU A 139 -12.66 -12.01 14.21
C LEU A 139 -13.11 -12.49 15.59
N PHE A 140 -12.94 -11.66 16.64
CA PHE A 140 -13.36 -12.01 18.01
C PHE A 140 -14.86 -12.29 18.11
N PHE A 141 -15.69 -11.56 17.36
CA PHE A 141 -17.15 -11.74 17.32
C PHE A 141 -17.62 -12.76 16.26
N GLY A 142 -16.71 -13.45 15.57
CA GLY A 142 -17.05 -14.43 14.54
C GLY A 142 -17.75 -13.84 13.31
N LEU A 143 -17.56 -12.54 13.06
CA LEU A 143 -18.16 -11.81 11.95
C LEU A 143 -17.37 -11.98 10.64
N GLN A 144 -16.16 -12.54 10.70
CA GLN A 144 -15.27 -12.76 9.55
C GLN A 144 -14.55 -14.10 9.67
N ASP A 145 -14.38 -14.80 8.54
CA ASP A 145 -13.62 -16.05 8.48
C ASP A 145 -12.11 -15.75 8.59
N GLY A 146 -11.36 -16.60 9.29
CA GLY A 146 -10.01 -16.32 9.82
C GLY A 146 -8.87 -16.16 8.81
N ARG A 147 -9.17 -15.92 7.53
CA ARG A 147 -8.16 -15.61 6.52
C ARG A 147 -7.71 -14.16 6.66
N THR A 148 -6.49 -13.97 7.16
CA THR A 148 -5.77 -12.70 7.02
C THR A 148 -5.33 -12.57 5.56
N ASP A 149 -6.25 -12.18 4.67
CA ASP A 149 -5.88 -11.76 3.33
C ASP A 149 -5.09 -10.45 3.41
N LEU A 150 -4.07 -10.32 2.57
CA LEU A 150 -3.35 -9.08 2.36
C LEU A 150 -4.36 -8.00 1.95
N SER A 151 -4.56 -6.98 2.79
CA SER A 151 -5.45 -5.87 2.46
C SER A 151 -4.71 -4.94 1.50
N VAL A 152 -5.21 -4.83 0.26
CA VAL A 152 -4.68 -3.89 -0.71
C VAL A 152 -5.08 -2.47 -0.31
N GLU A 153 -4.12 -1.75 0.27
CA GLU A 153 -4.35 -0.39 0.78
C GLU A 153 -4.28 0.64 -0.34
N ALA A 154 -3.26 0.53 -1.19
CA ALA A 154 -3.03 1.47 -2.29
C ALA A 154 -2.49 0.77 -3.54
N VAL A 155 -2.98 1.20 -4.71
CA VAL A 155 -2.41 0.86 -6.01
C VAL A 155 -2.39 2.12 -6.84
N TYR A 156 -1.21 2.54 -7.27
CA TYR A 156 -1.06 3.71 -8.11
C TYR A 156 0.03 3.50 -9.14
N GLY A 157 -0.17 4.01 -10.35
CA GLY A 157 0.75 3.79 -11.45
C GLY A 157 0.42 4.66 -12.65
N GLY A 158 1.39 4.80 -13.54
CA GLY A 158 1.23 5.62 -14.73
C GLY A 158 2.45 5.59 -15.65
N ARG A 159 2.30 6.22 -16.82
CA ARG A 159 3.40 6.40 -17.77
C ARG A 159 4.39 7.44 -17.27
N VAL A 160 5.67 7.18 -17.47
CA VAL A 160 6.78 8.09 -17.13
C VAL A 160 6.89 9.16 -18.21
N HIS A 161 6.92 10.43 -17.80
CA HIS A 161 7.04 11.58 -18.71
C HIS A 161 8.50 12.02 -18.84
N ASN A 162 9.27 11.94 -17.76
CA ASN A 162 10.67 12.40 -17.66
C ASN A 162 10.84 13.84 -18.17
N GLU A 163 10.30 14.80 -17.42
CA GLU A 163 10.35 16.24 -17.75
C GLU A 163 11.69 16.88 -17.36
N ALA A 164 12.57 16.15 -16.69
CA ALA A 164 13.83 16.64 -16.13
C ALA A 164 15.05 16.51 -17.08
N ARG A 165 14.83 16.34 -18.39
CA ARG A 165 15.89 16.11 -19.39
C ARG A 165 16.09 17.29 -20.35
#